data_AF-A0A1Y1UL01-F1
#
_entry.id   AF-A0A1Y1UL01-F1
#
_cell.length_a   1.000
_cell.length_b   1.000
_cell.length_c   1.000
_cell.angle_alpha   90.00
_cell.angle_beta   90.00
_cell.angle_gamma   90.00
#
_symmetry.space_group_name_H-M   'P 1'
#
loop_
_entity.id
_entity.type
_entity.pdbx_description
1 polymer ?
#
loop_
_entity_poly.entity_id
_entity_poly.type
_entity_poly.pdbx_seq_one_letter_code
_entity_poly.pdbx_strand_id
1 'polypeptide(L)'
;MQDPGPSSSYYSAFPDTADGPVRPPSPPSSPRLNGSTLAGPSTDETLYAILNLPRNASEAEIRDRYRSLASTFHPDRQRDDAARRAAHGRFQEIQRAYEVLTDPTKRMIYDMFGEEGLRTSWEVGHRVKTPAELRKHFEKQSNAKRQLEIDALVKSRGDMTVVFDARAVFLPKSVFPHPERLKHDAISRIQRTRPGRIAMKHSFEVPLSERTQFICAGQMIARNGQGGANVVGTIKHQFSPRLWIEVGTGLLPPRALNMKGTYTVDENTYVTVNAVAQTLAAPPRMSISLGRRIYAQTTGFITYKSGFFNLGSWGLSLPPQLALSDRSGLSVGATTANRDGTGWTVETQAGLNDSHISADWSTRILGVRVKLGVAGGSSDGINAFVDAESKVSNTTRVGYMVQAEFAGGITARIRFARLGQRIAIPIVLAPNVNPYVLFGFTFVPAAGYAVLHHFYLSPRRRRRIKERVQELREENAEMIAQKKMEAHEAVQVMERPTALKLAAEQEKRGLIIISAHYGLASAFTERGRRETGGAEDIIDVTVPVQALVNDSRLIIPGGRGKHALLGFWDPCIGERKKLRIRYSFRDTLHEVTVDDTAAVRAPLKEHLLDSGR
;
A
#
# COMPACT_ATOMS: atom_id res chain seq x y z
N MET A 1 15.17 1.10 11.56
CA MET A 1 13.98 1.04 10.68
C MET A 1 12.77 1.44 11.52
N GLN A 2 12.64 2.74 11.77
CA GLN A 2 12.01 3.73 10.88
C GLN A 2 10.51 3.53 10.88
N ASP A 3 9.89 4.08 11.93
CA ASP A 3 8.66 4.82 11.76
C ASP A 3 9.10 6.29 11.68
N PRO A 4 9.03 6.95 10.51
CA PRO A 4 9.06 8.40 10.49
C PRO A 4 7.70 8.82 11.06
N GLY A 5 7.69 9.37 12.27
CA GLY A 5 6.55 10.14 12.75
C GLY A 5 6.12 11.16 11.68
N PRO A 6 4.84 11.55 11.66
CA PRO A 6 4.22 12.18 10.51
C PRO A 6 4.99 13.41 10.04
N SER A 7 5.38 13.39 8.77
CA SER A 7 5.95 14.53 8.06
C SER A 7 5.03 15.76 8.15
N SER A 8 5.64 16.95 8.14
CA SER A 8 5.00 18.26 8.34
C SER A 8 3.88 18.64 7.35
N SER A 9 3.63 17.82 6.32
CA SER A 9 2.47 17.95 5.43
C SER A 9 1.11 17.72 6.11
N TYR A 10 1.07 17.27 7.36
CA TYR A 10 -0.18 17.15 8.14
C TYR A 10 -0.66 18.50 8.70
N TYR A 11 0.24 19.47 8.91
CA TYR A 11 -0.10 20.77 9.50
C TYR A 11 -0.27 21.90 8.47
N SER A 12 0.06 21.67 7.19
CA SER A 12 -0.09 22.68 6.12
C SER A 12 -1.53 22.81 5.57
N ALA A 13 -2.54 22.25 6.27
CA ALA A 13 -3.93 22.21 5.83
C ALA A 13 -4.86 23.18 6.58
N PHE A 14 -4.34 24.01 7.47
CA PHE A 14 -5.13 25.04 8.16
C PHE A 14 -4.67 26.42 7.69
N PRO A 15 -5.55 27.25 7.09
CA PRO A 15 -5.25 28.65 6.91
C PRO A 15 -5.07 29.31 8.29
N ASP A 16 -4.05 30.17 8.43
CA ASP A 16 -3.95 31.10 9.55
C ASP A 16 -5.19 32.01 9.51
N THR A 17 -6.16 31.75 10.38
CA THR A 17 -7.19 32.72 10.75
C THR A 17 -6.95 33.13 12.20
N ALA A 18 -7.01 34.45 12.43
CA ALA A 18 -6.63 35.14 13.66
C ALA A 18 -7.47 34.83 14.91
N ASP A 19 -8.40 33.87 14.84
CA ASP A 19 -9.22 33.44 15.96
C ASP A 19 -8.72 32.09 16.49
N GLY A 20 -8.45 32.03 17.80
CA GLY A 20 -7.79 30.92 18.48
C GLY A 20 -8.47 29.54 18.39
N PRO A 21 -7.92 28.51 19.04
CA PRO A 21 -8.39 27.13 18.85
C PRO A 21 -9.81 26.94 19.36
N VAL A 22 -10.75 26.73 18.43
CA VAL A 22 -12.10 26.22 18.71
C VAL A 22 -11.94 24.84 19.36
N ARG A 23 -12.51 24.68 20.56
CA ARG A 23 -12.58 23.38 21.24
C ARG A 23 -13.23 22.37 20.30
N PRO A 24 -12.70 21.14 20.13
CA PRO A 24 -13.46 20.12 19.44
C PRO A 24 -14.77 19.88 20.22
N PRO A 25 -15.94 19.79 19.55
CA PRO A 25 -17.14 19.33 20.21
C PRO A 25 -16.88 17.93 20.79
N SER A 26 -17.42 17.68 21.97
CA SER A 26 -17.45 16.36 22.62
C SER A 26 -17.78 15.27 21.60
N PRO A 27 -17.21 14.06 21.71
CA PRO A 27 -17.51 12.99 20.77
C PRO A 27 -19.02 12.77 20.75
N PRO A 28 -19.68 12.74 19.57
CA PRO A 28 -21.05 12.26 19.53
C PRO A 28 -21.02 10.83 20.06
N SER A 29 -21.78 10.59 21.11
CA SER A 29 -22.09 9.28 21.67
C SER A 29 -22.34 8.31 20.52
N SER A 30 -21.50 7.29 20.42
CA SER A 30 -21.57 6.26 19.38
C SER A 30 -22.99 5.68 19.33
N PRO A 31 -23.75 5.86 18.23
CA PRO A 31 -24.92 5.06 18.00
C PRO A 31 -24.39 3.67 17.63
N ARG A 32 -24.50 2.75 18.58
CA ARG A 32 -24.52 1.32 18.27
C ARG A 32 -25.54 1.11 17.15
N LEU A 33 -25.13 0.38 16.11
CA LEU A 33 -25.91 -0.60 15.38
C LEU A 33 -27.43 -0.33 15.35
N ASN A 34 -27.88 0.50 14.42
CA ASN A 34 -29.12 0.19 13.73
C ASN A 34 -28.73 -0.42 12.39
N GLY A 35 -29.06 -1.70 12.22
CA GLY A 35 -28.95 -2.40 10.94
C GLY A 35 -29.86 -1.75 9.89
N SER A 36 -29.54 -2.04 8.62
CA SER A 36 -30.16 -1.52 7.40
C SER A 36 -29.62 -0.18 6.91
N THR A 37 -28.45 -0.21 6.27
CA THR A 37 -28.11 0.50 5.01
C THR A 37 -26.61 0.34 4.74
N LEU A 38 -26.21 -0.86 4.32
CA LEU A 38 -24.89 -1.04 3.70
C LEU A 38 -25.00 -0.53 2.26
N ALA A 39 -24.25 0.53 1.99
CA ALA A 39 -24.20 1.24 0.73
C ALA A 39 -23.71 0.34 -0.41
N GLY A 40 -24.54 0.21 -1.45
CA GLY A 40 -24.13 -0.18 -2.79
C GLY A 40 -23.21 0.87 -3.44
N PRO A 41 -22.83 0.70 -4.72
CA PRO A 41 -21.89 1.59 -5.40
C PRO A 41 -22.35 3.05 -5.29
N SER A 42 -21.42 3.90 -4.83
CA SER A 42 -21.60 5.32 -4.56
C SER A 42 -22.37 6.07 -5.66
N THR A 43 -23.46 6.73 -5.28
CA THR A 43 -24.38 7.54 -6.10
C THR A 43 -23.79 8.86 -6.63
N ASP A 44 -22.48 9.07 -6.55
CA ASP A 44 -21.80 10.36 -6.80
C ASP A 44 -21.39 10.61 -8.26
N GLU A 45 -21.76 9.73 -9.20
CA GLU A 45 -21.54 9.92 -10.65
C GLU A 45 -22.86 9.96 -11.45
N THR A 46 -24.00 9.94 -10.76
CA THR A 46 -25.31 9.64 -11.36
C THR A 46 -25.84 10.75 -12.28
N LEU A 47 -25.73 12.03 -11.94
CA LEU A 47 -26.48 13.09 -12.66
C LEU A 47 -25.95 13.37 -14.07
N TYR A 48 -24.63 13.54 -14.23
CA TYR A 48 -24.02 13.66 -15.55
C TYR A 48 -24.11 12.36 -16.36
N ALA A 49 -24.21 11.20 -15.68
CA ALA A 49 -24.35 9.91 -16.34
C ALA A 49 -25.76 9.70 -16.90
N ILE A 50 -26.79 10.10 -16.14
CA ILE A 50 -28.19 10.13 -16.57
C ILE A 50 -28.33 10.96 -17.87
N LEU A 51 -27.69 12.14 -17.93
CA LEU A 51 -27.76 12.99 -19.14
C LEU A 51 -26.76 12.63 -20.25
N ASN A 52 -25.88 11.64 -20.03
CA ASN A 52 -24.75 11.30 -20.88
C ASN A 52 -23.89 12.52 -21.31
N LEU A 53 -23.47 13.33 -20.35
CA LEU A 53 -22.63 14.51 -20.57
C LEU A 53 -21.29 14.42 -19.81
N PRO A 54 -20.22 15.07 -20.32
CA PRO A 54 -19.01 15.28 -19.55
C PRO A 54 -19.20 16.40 -18.51
N ARG A 55 -18.34 16.44 -17.47
CA ARG A 55 -18.44 17.47 -16.41
C ARG A 55 -18.22 18.89 -16.91
N ASN A 56 -17.47 19.06 -17.99
CA ASN A 56 -17.22 20.35 -18.63
C ASN A 56 -18.31 20.76 -19.65
N ALA A 57 -19.46 20.08 -19.68
CA ALA A 57 -20.54 20.39 -20.60
C ALA A 57 -21.07 21.81 -20.41
N SER A 58 -21.38 22.48 -21.51
CA SER A 58 -21.99 23.82 -21.49
C SER A 58 -23.46 23.74 -21.03
N GLU A 59 -24.01 24.85 -20.55
CA GLU A 59 -25.42 24.90 -20.15
C GLU A 59 -26.38 24.62 -21.32
N ALA A 60 -25.99 25.05 -22.53
CA ALA A 60 -26.73 24.74 -23.75
C ALA A 60 -26.79 23.23 -24.02
N GLU A 61 -25.64 22.53 -23.89
CA GLU A 61 -25.58 21.07 -24.04
C GLU A 61 -26.43 20.34 -23.00
N ILE A 62 -26.45 20.82 -21.74
CA ILE A 62 -27.29 20.27 -20.66
C ILE A 62 -28.77 20.41 -21.01
N ARG A 63 -29.19 21.59 -21.49
CA ARG A 63 -30.58 21.87 -21.87
C ARG A 63 -31.04 21.04 -23.06
N ASP A 64 -30.20 20.90 -24.08
CA ASP A 64 -30.52 20.13 -25.27
C ASP A 64 -30.63 18.64 -24.97
N ARG A 65 -29.72 18.09 -24.15
CA ARG A 65 -29.80 16.70 -23.70
C ARG A 65 -31.03 16.44 -22.83
N TYR A 66 -31.34 17.34 -21.90
CA TYR A 66 -32.56 17.24 -21.10
C TYR A 66 -33.82 17.20 -21.97
N ARG A 67 -33.97 18.09 -22.96
CA ARG A 67 -35.12 18.10 -23.87
C ARG A 67 -35.26 16.77 -24.63
N SER A 68 -34.14 16.22 -25.12
CA SER A 68 -34.13 14.93 -25.83
C SER A 68 -34.58 13.76 -24.95
N LEU A 69 -34.07 13.69 -23.72
CA LEU A 69 -34.41 12.63 -22.76
C LEU A 69 -35.83 12.80 -22.21
N ALA A 70 -36.24 14.02 -21.83
CA ALA A 70 -37.59 14.34 -21.37
C ALA A 70 -38.66 13.96 -22.41
N SER A 71 -38.39 14.23 -23.69
CA SER A 71 -39.25 13.84 -24.82
C SER A 71 -39.41 12.32 -24.97
N THR A 72 -38.37 11.56 -24.62
CA THR A 72 -38.30 10.09 -24.71
C THR A 72 -38.99 9.42 -23.52
N PHE A 73 -38.74 9.93 -22.31
CA PHE A 73 -39.23 9.38 -21.04
C PHE A 73 -40.51 10.06 -20.53
N HIS A 74 -41.22 10.84 -21.35
CA HIS A 74 -42.49 11.48 -20.94
C HIS A 74 -43.60 10.42 -20.74
N PRO A 75 -44.35 10.43 -19.60
CA PRO A 75 -45.36 9.42 -19.31
C PRO A 75 -46.48 9.36 -20.36
N ASP A 76 -46.92 10.51 -20.87
CA ASP A 76 -48.02 10.59 -21.87
C ASP A 76 -47.69 9.97 -23.23
N ARG A 77 -46.40 9.77 -23.53
CA ARG A 77 -45.97 9.15 -24.80
C ARG A 77 -45.90 7.63 -24.73
N GLN A 78 -46.06 7.06 -23.53
CA GLN A 78 -46.02 5.62 -23.30
C GLN A 78 -47.44 5.02 -23.37
N ARG A 79 -47.59 4.01 -24.21
CA ARG A 79 -48.88 3.32 -24.46
C ARG A 79 -49.24 2.32 -23.36
N ASP A 80 -48.23 1.66 -22.81
CA ASP A 80 -48.38 0.62 -21.79
C ASP A 80 -48.19 1.20 -20.38
N ASP A 81 -48.95 0.68 -19.41
CA ASP A 81 -48.94 1.13 -18.02
C ASP A 81 -47.66 0.73 -17.26
N ALA A 82 -47.02 -0.37 -17.66
CA ALA A 82 -45.71 -0.74 -17.12
C ALA A 82 -44.61 0.20 -17.63
N ALA A 83 -44.56 0.43 -18.95
CA ALA A 83 -43.64 1.40 -19.57
C ALA A 83 -43.88 2.84 -19.06
N ARG A 84 -45.14 3.23 -18.80
CA ARG A 84 -45.49 4.55 -18.25
C ARG A 84 -44.92 4.74 -16.84
N ARG A 85 -45.01 3.72 -15.98
CA ARG A 85 -44.44 3.76 -14.62
C ARG A 85 -42.91 3.82 -14.64
N ALA A 86 -42.26 2.99 -15.45
CA ALA A 86 -40.80 3.03 -15.63
C ALA A 86 -40.33 4.38 -16.19
N ALA A 87 -41.04 4.92 -17.19
CA ALA A 87 -40.76 6.23 -17.76
C ALA A 87 -40.93 7.35 -16.73
N HIS A 88 -41.97 7.30 -15.89
CA HIS A 88 -42.19 8.28 -14.84
C HIS A 88 -41.03 8.33 -13.82
N GLY A 89 -40.57 7.17 -13.34
CA GLY A 89 -39.43 7.10 -12.42
C GLY A 89 -38.15 7.69 -13.02
N ARG A 90 -37.83 7.31 -14.27
CA ARG A 90 -36.66 7.87 -14.99
C ARG A 90 -36.80 9.35 -15.32
N PHE A 91 -38.01 9.81 -15.63
CA PHE A 91 -38.27 11.21 -15.89
C PHE A 91 -37.96 12.08 -14.68
N GLN A 92 -38.34 11.63 -13.47
CA GLN A 92 -37.98 12.32 -12.23
C GLN A 92 -36.45 12.38 -12.02
N GLU A 93 -35.72 11.31 -12.31
CA GLU A 93 -34.25 11.30 -12.24
C GLU A 93 -33.61 12.26 -13.25
N ILE A 94 -34.10 12.28 -14.48
CA ILE A 94 -33.65 13.19 -15.56
C ILE A 94 -33.94 14.65 -15.17
N GLN A 95 -35.13 14.93 -14.63
CA GLN A 95 -35.53 16.25 -14.16
C GLN A 95 -34.63 16.71 -13.00
N ARG A 96 -34.40 15.84 -12.02
CA ARG A 96 -33.48 16.12 -10.90
C ARG A 96 -32.06 16.41 -11.38
N ALA A 97 -31.56 15.64 -12.34
CA ALA A 97 -30.25 15.88 -12.95
C ALA A 97 -30.19 17.25 -13.63
N TYR A 98 -31.24 17.63 -14.36
CA TYR A 98 -31.31 18.96 -14.99
C TYR A 98 -31.36 20.09 -13.96
N GLU A 99 -32.22 19.98 -12.92
CA GLU A 99 -32.36 21.01 -11.88
C GLU A 99 -31.06 21.29 -11.13
N VAL A 100 -30.27 20.25 -10.84
CA VAL A 100 -28.98 20.38 -10.15
C VAL A 100 -27.90 20.93 -11.08
N LEU A 101 -27.85 20.47 -12.33
CA LEU A 101 -26.77 20.81 -13.26
C LEU A 101 -26.96 22.16 -13.97
N THR A 102 -28.19 22.68 -14.01
CA THR A 102 -28.48 24.02 -14.54
C THR A 102 -28.22 25.12 -13.51
N ASP A 103 -28.43 24.88 -12.22
CA ASP A 103 -28.11 25.84 -11.16
C ASP A 103 -26.60 25.88 -10.91
N PRO A 104 -25.90 27.02 -11.14
CA PRO A 104 -24.45 27.10 -10.98
C PRO A 104 -23.97 26.74 -9.56
N THR A 105 -24.76 27.07 -8.55
CA THR A 105 -24.42 26.85 -7.14
C THR A 105 -24.54 25.38 -6.79
N LYS A 106 -25.66 24.75 -7.17
CA LYS A 106 -25.89 23.31 -6.95
C LYS A 106 -24.94 22.46 -7.80
N ARG A 107 -24.65 22.88 -9.03
CA ARG A 107 -23.64 22.24 -9.89
C ARG A 107 -22.28 22.27 -9.25
N MET A 108 -21.85 23.41 -8.70
CA MET A 108 -20.58 23.54 -7.99
C MET A 108 -20.52 22.65 -6.76
N ILE A 109 -21.57 22.66 -5.92
CA ILE A 109 -21.67 21.80 -4.73
C ILE A 109 -21.62 20.31 -5.13
N TYR A 110 -22.38 19.93 -6.15
CA TYR A 110 -22.39 18.58 -6.69
C TYR A 110 -21.03 18.16 -7.29
N ASP A 111 -20.37 19.06 -8.01
CA ASP A 111 -19.06 18.82 -8.60
C ASP A 111 -17.97 18.62 -7.54
N MET A 112 -18.08 19.32 -6.39
CA MET A 112 -17.13 19.25 -5.28
C MET A 112 -17.40 18.11 -4.29
N PHE A 113 -18.67 17.83 -3.98
CA PHE A 113 -19.06 16.99 -2.84
C PHE A 113 -20.05 15.86 -3.21
N GLY A 114 -20.46 15.72 -4.47
CA GLY A 114 -21.39 14.66 -4.90
C GLY A 114 -22.83 14.87 -4.44
N GLU A 115 -23.63 13.81 -4.38
CA GLU A 115 -25.04 13.90 -3.92
C GLU A 115 -25.12 14.23 -2.43
N GLU A 116 -24.13 13.82 -1.63
CA GLU A 116 -24.07 14.12 -0.20
C GLU A 116 -23.92 15.62 0.06
N GLY A 117 -23.20 16.33 -0.81
CA GLY A 117 -23.07 17.79 -0.75
C GLY A 117 -24.39 18.55 -0.93
N LEU A 118 -25.32 18.02 -1.72
CA LEU A 118 -26.63 18.64 -1.95
C LEU A 118 -27.58 18.47 -0.76
N ARG A 119 -27.27 17.58 0.19
CA ARG A 119 -28.09 17.29 1.37
C ARG A 119 -27.72 18.15 2.58
N THR A 120 -26.63 18.89 2.53
CA THR A 120 -26.11 19.66 3.65
C THR A 120 -25.82 21.08 3.16
N SER A 121 -26.28 22.10 3.90
CA SER A 121 -26.07 23.50 3.52
C SER A 121 -24.60 23.89 3.76
N TRP A 122 -23.78 24.00 2.72
CA TRP A 122 -22.33 24.29 2.83
C TRP A 122 -21.94 25.64 2.21
N GLU A 123 -21.05 26.36 2.90
CA GLU A 123 -20.23 27.46 2.36
C GLU A 123 -18.84 26.89 1.99
N VAL A 124 -18.32 27.21 0.81
CA VAL A 124 -17.29 26.39 0.14
C VAL A 124 -15.91 27.08 0.10
N GLY A 125 -14.90 26.41 0.68
CA GLY A 125 -13.47 26.75 0.58
C GLY A 125 -12.68 25.85 -0.38
N HIS A 126 -11.64 26.41 -1.00
CA HIS A 126 -10.96 25.95 -2.23
C HIS A 126 -9.83 24.92 -2.01
N ARG A 127 -9.91 23.74 -2.66
CA ARG A 127 -8.86 23.02 -3.46
C ARG A 127 -9.21 21.52 -3.64
N VAL A 128 -9.53 21.11 -4.87
CA VAL A 128 -10.11 19.78 -5.19
C VAL A 128 -9.07 18.81 -5.77
N LYS A 129 -8.86 17.68 -5.11
CA LYS A 129 -8.30 16.43 -5.67
C LYS A 129 -9.47 15.55 -6.16
N THR A 130 -9.26 14.67 -7.13
CA THR A 130 -10.37 13.92 -7.77
C THR A 130 -11.09 12.96 -6.79
N PRO A 131 -12.44 12.80 -6.85
CA PRO A 131 -13.22 12.02 -5.87
C PRO A 131 -12.89 10.52 -5.80
N ALA A 132 -12.59 9.88 -6.93
CA ALA A 132 -12.24 8.46 -6.99
C ALA A 132 -10.85 8.18 -6.39
N GLU A 133 -9.91 9.12 -6.60
CA GLU A 133 -8.62 9.08 -5.93
C GLU A 133 -8.78 9.38 -4.45
N LEU A 134 -9.68 10.29 -4.06
CA LEU A 134 -10.02 10.58 -2.67
C LEU A 134 -10.58 9.35 -1.95
N ARG A 135 -11.56 8.65 -2.49
CA ARG A 135 -12.13 7.44 -1.86
C ARG A 135 -11.11 6.32 -1.73
N LYS A 136 -10.35 6.07 -2.79
CA LYS A 136 -9.26 5.08 -2.74
C LYS A 136 -8.17 5.51 -1.75
N HIS A 137 -7.95 6.81 -1.58
CA HIS A 137 -7.04 7.37 -0.60
C HIS A 137 -7.60 7.26 0.82
N PHE A 138 -8.89 7.50 1.03
CA PHE A 138 -9.62 7.39 2.30
C PHE A 138 -9.73 5.94 2.76
N GLU A 139 -10.07 5.02 1.87
CA GLU A 139 -10.12 3.58 2.17
C GLU A 139 -8.72 3.06 2.51
N LYS A 140 -7.69 3.50 1.76
CA LYS A 140 -6.30 3.23 2.11
C LYS A 140 -5.91 3.85 3.46
N GLN A 141 -6.33 5.08 3.73
CA GLN A 141 -6.04 5.77 5.00
C GLN A 141 -6.78 5.14 6.17
N SER A 142 -8.03 4.72 6.00
CA SER A 142 -8.84 4.04 7.01
C SER A 142 -8.26 2.66 7.32
N ASN A 143 -7.91 1.88 6.29
CA ASN A 143 -7.24 0.59 6.49
C ASN A 143 -5.84 0.76 7.09
N ALA A 144 -5.08 1.78 6.68
CA ALA A 144 -3.80 2.11 7.30
C ALA A 144 -3.96 2.56 8.76
N LYS A 145 -4.97 3.37 9.06
CA LYS A 145 -5.29 3.84 10.42
C LYS A 145 -5.73 2.68 11.30
N ARG A 146 -6.62 1.80 10.82
CA ARG A 146 -7.04 0.59 11.53
C ARG A 146 -5.86 -0.36 11.75
N GLN A 147 -4.93 -0.46 10.81
CA GLN A 147 -3.69 -1.22 10.99
C GLN A 147 -2.76 -0.58 12.03
N LEU A 148 -2.61 0.74 12.01
CA LEU A 148 -1.84 1.50 13.01
C LEU A 148 -2.49 1.40 14.39
N GLU A 149 -3.82 1.40 14.47
CA GLU A 149 -4.57 1.17 15.71
C GLU A 149 -4.35 -0.25 16.23
N ILE A 150 -4.42 -1.29 15.39
CA ILE A 150 -4.08 -2.67 15.78
C ILE A 150 -2.62 -2.78 16.24
N ASP A 151 -1.68 -2.16 15.52
CA ASP A 151 -0.27 -2.14 15.90
C ASP A 151 -0.01 -1.30 17.18
N ALA A 152 -0.85 -0.29 17.46
CA ALA A 152 -0.83 0.52 18.69
C ALA A 152 -1.54 -0.15 19.87
N LEU A 153 -2.51 -1.04 19.61
CA LEU A 153 -3.12 -1.91 20.63
C LEU A 153 -2.09 -2.88 21.21
N VAL A 154 -1.09 -3.27 20.42
CA VAL A 154 0.04 -4.09 20.86
C VAL A 154 1.05 -3.23 21.62
N LYS A 155 0.73 -2.94 22.89
CA LYS A 155 1.60 -2.22 23.85
C LYS A 155 2.81 -3.04 24.33
N SER A 156 2.88 -4.30 23.95
CA SER A 156 3.94 -5.25 24.31
C SER A 156 4.76 -5.64 23.09
N ARG A 157 6.08 -5.42 23.16
CA ARG A 157 7.02 -5.80 22.10
C ARG A 157 8.07 -6.73 22.66
N GLY A 158 8.24 -7.88 22.00
CA GLY A 158 9.29 -8.84 22.33
C GLY A 158 10.26 -9.01 21.18
N ASP A 159 11.55 -9.10 21.50
CA ASP A 159 12.62 -9.45 20.59
C ASP A 159 13.44 -10.57 21.22
N MET A 160 13.49 -11.72 20.57
CA MET A 160 14.20 -12.90 21.03
C MET A 160 15.19 -13.34 19.95
N THR A 161 16.45 -13.43 20.32
CA THR A 161 17.52 -13.96 19.47
C THR A 161 18.09 -15.23 20.10
N VAL A 162 18.02 -16.35 19.38
CA VAL A 162 18.61 -17.63 19.80
C VAL A 162 19.69 -18.01 18.80
N VAL A 163 20.95 -17.94 19.22
CA VAL A 163 22.08 -18.33 18.39
C VAL A 163 22.31 -19.84 18.52
N PHE A 164 22.37 -20.54 17.39
CA PHE A 164 22.80 -21.93 17.31
C PHE A 164 24.17 -22.02 16.65
N ASP A 165 25.05 -22.81 17.25
CA ASP A 165 26.33 -23.21 16.65
C ASP A 165 26.15 -24.54 15.93
N ALA A 166 26.20 -24.49 14.60
CA ALA A 166 26.06 -25.65 13.72
C ALA A 166 27.35 -25.98 12.96
N ARG A 167 28.51 -25.44 13.37
CA ARG A 167 29.79 -25.70 12.70
C ARG A 167 30.12 -27.19 12.65
N ALA A 168 29.85 -27.92 13.73
CA ALA A 168 30.11 -29.36 13.84
C ALA A 168 29.31 -30.24 12.86
N VAL A 169 28.27 -29.70 12.21
CA VAL A 169 27.48 -30.40 11.19
C VAL A 169 28.26 -30.55 9.88
N PHE A 170 29.04 -29.52 9.53
CA PHE A 170 29.69 -29.38 8.23
C PHE A 170 31.20 -29.66 8.24
N LEU A 171 31.80 -29.87 9.42
CA LEU A 171 33.21 -30.24 9.53
C LEU A 171 33.49 -31.63 8.95
N PRO A 172 34.62 -31.81 8.24
CA PRO A 172 35.03 -33.13 7.76
C PRO A 172 35.41 -34.05 8.94
N LYS A 173 35.34 -35.37 8.70
CA LYS A 173 35.61 -36.40 9.72
C LYS A 173 36.98 -36.21 10.39
N SER A 174 38.00 -35.80 9.64
CA SER A 174 39.38 -35.64 10.09
C SER A 174 39.58 -34.59 11.19
N VAL A 175 38.66 -33.63 11.34
CA VAL A 175 38.76 -32.57 12.36
C VAL A 175 38.37 -33.08 13.75
N PHE A 176 37.66 -34.21 13.84
CA PHE A 176 37.27 -34.78 15.11
C PHE A 176 38.37 -35.69 15.65
N PRO A 177 38.80 -35.53 16.92
CA PRO A 177 39.91 -36.30 17.50
C PRO A 177 39.64 -37.81 17.58
N HIS A 178 38.37 -38.24 17.58
CA HIS A 178 37.96 -39.65 17.55
C HIS A 178 36.81 -39.84 16.56
N PRO A 179 37.08 -39.86 15.24
CA PRO A 179 36.05 -39.82 14.22
C PRO A 179 35.18 -41.08 14.18
N GLU A 180 35.73 -42.23 14.60
CA GLU A 180 35.05 -43.53 14.60
C GLU A 180 33.98 -43.66 15.68
N ARG A 181 34.11 -42.91 16.78
CA ARG A 181 33.12 -42.90 17.87
C ARG A 181 31.86 -42.10 17.53
N LEU A 182 31.86 -41.38 16.40
CA LEU A 182 30.78 -40.49 16.00
C LEU A 182 30.04 -41.05 14.79
N LYS A 183 28.71 -41.19 14.88
CA LYS A 183 27.87 -41.48 13.71
C LYS A 183 27.81 -40.25 12.81
N HIS A 184 28.08 -40.38 11.51
CA HIS A 184 28.17 -39.26 10.56
C HIS A 184 26.98 -39.15 9.61
N ASP A 185 25.86 -39.76 9.93
CA ASP A 185 24.60 -39.64 9.20
C ASP A 185 24.01 -38.22 9.33
N ALA A 186 23.11 -37.83 8.43
CA ALA A 186 22.56 -36.47 8.42
C ALA A 186 21.91 -36.09 9.76
N ILE A 187 21.13 -37.01 10.36
CA ILE A 187 20.41 -36.78 11.61
C ILE A 187 21.40 -36.67 12.79
N SER A 188 22.39 -37.57 12.87
CA SER A 188 23.37 -37.55 13.95
C SER A 188 24.32 -36.35 13.86
N ARG A 189 24.55 -35.79 12.67
CA ARG A 189 25.27 -34.52 12.51
C ARG A 189 24.46 -33.35 13.06
N ILE A 190 23.16 -33.27 12.79
CA ILE A 190 22.28 -32.21 13.29
C ILE A 190 22.22 -32.20 14.84
N GLN A 191 22.27 -33.37 15.46
CA GLN A 191 22.32 -33.49 16.92
C GLN A 191 23.59 -32.90 17.56
N ARG A 192 24.63 -32.60 16.77
CA ARG A 192 25.87 -31.95 17.27
C ARG A 192 25.74 -30.44 17.38
N THR A 193 24.61 -29.85 16.97
CA THR A 193 24.35 -28.43 17.14
C THR A 193 24.29 -28.06 18.63
N ARG A 194 24.81 -26.89 18.98
CA ARG A 194 24.84 -26.42 20.37
C ARG A 194 24.14 -25.06 20.47
N PRO A 195 23.32 -24.83 21.51
CA PRO A 195 22.83 -23.49 21.79
C PRO A 195 24.02 -22.61 22.20
N GLY A 196 24.15 -21.44 21.59
CA GLY A 196 25.19 -20.47 21.90
C GLY A 196 24.70 -19.45 22.91
N ARG A 197 24.22 -18.32 22.40
CA ARG A 197 23.70 -17.20 23.19
C ARG A 197 22.20 -17.04 22.96
N ILE A 198 21.46 -16.87 24.05
CA ILE A 198 20.06 -16.44 24.03
C ILE A 198 20.04 -14.99 24.50
N ALA A 199 19.39 -14.12 23.73
CA ALA A 199 19.11 -12.75 24.13
C ALA A 199 17.61 -12.51 23.99
N MET A 200 17.00 -11.93 25.01
CA MET A 200 15.59 -11.56 25.00
C MET A 200 15.45 -10.12 25.48
N LYS A 201 14.60 -9.35 24.80
CA LYS A 201 14.16 -8.03 25.22
C LYS A 201 12.65 -8.01 25.14
N HIS A 202 11.98 -7.66 26.22
CA HIS A 202 10.54 -7.52 26.25
C HIS A 202 10.17 -6.18 26.86
N SER A 203 9.40 -5.36 26.14
CA SER A 203 9.07 -4.00 26.55
C SER A 203 7.58 -3.73 26.51
N PHE A 204 7.08 -3.05 27.53
CA PHE A 204 5.72 -2.53 27.62
C PHE A 204 5.73 -1.02 27.57
N GLU A 205 4.81 -0.44 26.78
CA GLU A 205 4.64 0.99 26.64
C GLU A 205 3.32 1.44 27.28
N VAL A 206 3.42 2.37 28.22
CA VAL A 206 2.29 2.91 28.99
C VAL A 206 2.24 4.43 28.77
N PRO A 207 1.16 4.96 28.17
CA PRO A 207 0.99 6.41 28.07
C PRO A 207 0.70 6.98 29.47
N LEU A 208 1.52 7.94 29.92
CA LEU A 208 1.29 8.68 31.17
C LEU A 208 0.48 9.95 30.92
N SER A 209 0.65 10.56 29.74
CA SER A 209 -0.13 11.70 29.26
C SER A 209 -0.17 11.68 27.72
N GLU A 210 -0.83 12.67 27.09
CA GLU A 210 -0.84 12.80 25.62
C GLU A 210 0.56 13.00 25.02
N ARG A 211 1.50 13.56 25.81
CA ARG A 211 2.87 13.90 25.37
C ARG A 211 3.95 13.05 26.04
N THR A 212 3.61 12.27 27.06
CA THR A 212 4.56 11.48 27.85
C THR A 212 4.20 10.01 27.85
N GLN A 213 5.17 9.16 27.53
CA GLN A 213 5.06 7.71 27.57
C GLN A 213 6.15 7.13 28.46
N PHE A 214 5.80 6.12 29.23
CA PHE A 214 6.74 5.33 30.00
C PHE A 214 6.89 3.95 29.37
N ILE A 215 8.14 3.53 29.18
CA ILE A 215 8.49 2.23 28.62
C ILE A 215 9.26 1.46 29.69
N CYS A 216 8.74 0.29 30.06
CA CYS A 216 9.44 -0.65 30.93
C CYS A 216 9.90 -1.85 30.10
N ALA A 217 11.20 -2.13 30.09
CA ALA A 217 11.78 -3.20 29.29
C ALA A 217 12.65 -4.14 30.11
N GLY A 218 12.28 -5.42 30.16
CA GLY A 218 13.16 -6.49 30.63
C GLY A 218 14.12 -6.90 29.53
N GLN A 219 15.41 -7.00 29.85
CA GLN A 219 16.45 -7.50 28.98
C GLN A 219 17.15 -8.67 29.66
N MET A 220 17.37 -9.76 28.93
CA MET A 220 18.05 -10.94 29.42
C MET A 220 19.05 -11.42 28.38
N ILE A 221 20.24 -11.79 28.82
CA ILE A 221 21.23 -12.47 28.00
C ILE A 221 21.72 -13.69 28.77
N ALA A 222 21.69 -14.85 28.14
CA ALA A 222 22.24 -16.09 28.67
C ALA A 222 23.21 -16.72 27.67
N ARG A 223 24.38 -17.16 28.15
CA ARG A 223 25.42 -17.83 27.36
C ARG A 223 26.16 -18.83 28.25
N ASN A 224 26.32 -20.06 27.77
CA ASN A 224 27.10 -21.11 28.45
C ASN A 224 26.70 -21.33 29.93
N GLY A 225 25.41 -21.31 30.23
CA GLY A 225 24.89 -21.50 31.60
C GLY A 225 25.01 -20.29 32.52
N GLN A 226 25.68 -19.21 32.11
CA GLN A 226 25.67 -17.93 32.82
C GLN A 226 24.64 -17.00 32.17
N GLY A 227 23.85 -16.31 32.99
CA GLY A 227 22.83 -15.39 32.52
C GLY A 227 22.80 -14.12 33.35
N GLY A 228 22.54 -13.00 32.68
CA GLY A 228 22.27 -11.72 33.31
C GLY A 228 20.94 -11.19 32.81
N ALA A 229 20.21 -10.54 33.70
CA ALA A 229 19.00 -9.81 33.36
C ALA A 229 19.07 -8.39 33.92
N ASN A 230 18.49 -7.44 33.21
CA ASN A 230 18.31 -6.08 33.67
C ASN A 230 16.92 -5.58 33.28
N VAL A 231 16.38 -4.65 34.04
CA VAL A 231 15.13 -3.97 33.74
C VAL A 231 15.46 -2.50 33.48
N VAL A 232 15.02 -1.98 32.33
CA VAL A 232 15.27 -0.61 31.90
C VAL A 232 13.95 0.15 31.90
N GLY A 233 13.89 1.23 32.68
CA GLY A 233 12.81 2.21 32.60
C GLY A 233 13.21 3.32 31.63
N THR A 234 12.30 3.75 30.76
CA THR A 234 12.53 4.84 29.80
C THR A 234 11.32 5.77 29.78
N ILE A 235 11.56 7.06 29.92
CA ILE A 235 10.55 8.10 29.76
C ILE A 235 10.75 8.72 28.39
N LYS A 236 9.70 8.73 27.59
CA LYS A 236 9.63 9.43 26.32
C LYS A 236 8.73 10.63 26.50
N HIS A 237 9.22 11.82 26.17
CA HIS A 237 8.47 13.06 26.27
C HIS A 237 8.56 13.85 24.97
N GLN A 238 7.40 14.31 24.50
CA GLN A 238 7.27 15.19 23.35
C GLN A 238 7.15 16.64 23.84
N PHE A 239 8.25 17.39 23.75
CA PHE A 239 8.30 18.80 24.14
C PHE A 239 7.60 19.70 23.11
N SER A 240 7.69 19.35 21.82
CA SER A 240 7.00 20.04 20.74
C SER A 240 6.69 19.07 19.59
N PRO A 241 5.89 19.46 18.57
CA PRO A 241 5.69 18.64 17.37
C PRO A 241 6.99 18.28 16.65
N ARG A 242 8.05 19.08 16.84
CA ARG A 242 9.36 18.93 16.20
C ARG A 242 10.41 18.29 17.10
N LEU A 243 10.22 18.28 18.42
CA LEU A 243 11.18 17.80 19.40
C LEU A 243 10.58 16.73 20.32
N TRP A 244 11.20 15.56 20.31
CA TRP A 244 10.94 14.54 21.33
C TRP A 244 12.26 14.02 21.88
N ILE A 245 12.22 13.65 23.16
CA ILE A 245 13.37 13.13 23.90
C ILE A 245 12.95 11.87 24.64
N GLU A 246 13.79 10.85 24.57
CA GLU A 246 13.72 9.60 25.33
C GLU A 246 14.90 9.57 26.31
N VAL A 247 14.64 9.35 27.59
CA VAL A 247 15.65 9.18 28.64
C VAL A 247 15.36 7.88 29.38
N GLY A 248 16.34 6.99 29.47
CA GLY A 248 16.17 5.71 30.14
C GLY A 248 17.40 5.27 30.92
N THR A 249 17.16 4.47 31.95
CA THR A 249 18.22 3.94 32.82
C THR A 249 17.89 2.51 33.26
N GLY A 250 18.93 1.70 33.45
CA GLY A 250 18.82 0.37 34.03
C GLY A 250 18.61 0.43 35.54
N LEU A 251 17.76 -0.45 36.07
CA LEU A 251 17.52 -0.59 37.52
C LEU A 251 18.69 -1.30 38.21
N LEU A 252 19.22 -2.35 37.57
CA LEU A 252 20.34 -3.14 38.10
C LEU A 252 21.69 -2.69 37.50
N PRO A 253 22.80 -2.84 38.24
CA PRO A 253 24.14 -2.61 37.70
C PRO A 253 24.43 -3.50 36.46
N PRO A 254 25.11 -2.97 35.43
CA PRO A 254 25.56 -1.59 35.27
C PRO A 254 24.39 -0.63 34.92
N ARG A 255 24.33 0.51 35.62
CA ARG A 255 23.29 1.54 35.45
C ARG A 255 23.72 2.55 34.39
N ALA A 256 23.56 2.20 33.12
CA ALA A 256 23.82 3.12 32.03
C ALA A 256 22.63 4.06 31.81
N LEU A 257 22.90 5.36 31.73
CA LEU A 257 21.94 6.39 31.34
C LEU A 257 21.98 6.55 29.81
N ASN A 258 20.85 6.30 29.17
CA ASN A 258 20.66 6.46 27.73
C ASN A 258 19.72 7.64 27.48
N MET A 259 20.13 8.59 26.65
CA MET A 259 19.30 9.69 26.19
C MET A 259 19.29 9.70 24.66
N LYS A 260 18.12 9.92 24.08
CA LYS A 260 17.94 10.06 22.64
C LYS A 260 16.98 11.19 22.36
N GLY A 261 17.43 12.22 21.66
CA GLY A 261 16.61 13.33 21.20
C GLY A 261 16.53 13.34 19.68
N THR A 262 15.37 13.64 19.12
CA THR A 262 15.23 13.94 17.69
C THR A 262 14.57 15.29 17.52
N TYR A 263 15.19 16.16 16.73
CA TYR A 263 14.69 17.46 16.36
C TYR A 263 14.50 17.53 14.84
N THR A 264 13.27 17.76 14.38
CA THR A 264 12.98 18.01 12.97
C THR A 264 13.11 19.50 12.69
N VAL A 265 14.10 19.88 11.88
CA VAL A 265 14.38 21.30 11.57
C VAL A 265 13.36 21.81 10.56
N ASP A 266 13.16 21.07 9.47
CA ASP A 266 12.19 21.30 8.41
C ASP A 266 11.64 19.96 7.89
N GLU A 267 10.81 19.97 6.83
CA GLU A 267 10.23 18.75 6.24
C GLU A 267 11.25 17.75 5.70
N ASN A 268 12.45 18.23 5.39
CA ASN A 268 13.47 17.48 4.69
C ASN A 268 14.67 17.14 5.57
N THR A 269 14.78 17.75 6.75
CA THR A 269 15.98 17.76 7.58
C THR A 269 15.64 17.43 9.02
N TYR A 270 16.36 16.45 9.57
CA TYR A 270 16.24 16.06 10.96
C TYR A 270 17.61 15.85 11.60
N VAL A 271 17.68 16.13 12.89
CA VAL A 271 18.86 15.89 13.72
C VAL A 271 18.48 14.90 14.80
N THR A 272 19.26 13.84 14.96
CA THR A 272 19.13 12.88 16.07
C THR A 272 20.39 12.93 16.91
N VAL A 273 20.23 13.07 18.22
CA VAL A 273 21.32 13.03 19.19
C VAL A 273 21.09 11.84 20.11
N ASN A 274 22.05 10.92 20.16
CA ASN A 274 22.07 9.83 21.12
C ASN A 274 23.23 10.07 22.10
N ALA A 275 22.98 9.97 23.39
CA ALA A 275 23.95 10.14 24.45
C ALA A 275 23.90 8.93 25.39
N VAL A 276 25.05 8.31 25.66
CA VAL A 276 25.14 7.14 26.54
C VAL A 276 26.21 7.36 27.60
N ALA A 277 25.80 7.51 28.85
CA ALA A 277 26.69 7.53 30.02
C ALA A 277 26.66 6.16 30.71
N GLN A 278 27.76 5.41 30.62
CA GLN A 278 27.95 4.16 31.37
C GLN A 278 28.41 4.39 32.81
N THR A 279 29.04 5.54 33.06
CA THR A 279 29.49 6.01 34.36
C THR A 279 29.27 7.53 34.44
N LEU A 280 29.10 8.06 35.64
CA LEU A 280 29.08 9.51 35.88
C LEU A 280 30.50 10.10 35.96
N ALA A 281 31.54 9.25 36.04
CA ALA A 281 32.93 9.68 36.12
C ALA A 281 33.50 10.21 34.79
N ALA A 282 32.75 10.08 33.69
CA ALA A 282 33.14 10.56 32.37
C ALA A 282 31.97 11.18 31.62
N PRO A 283 32.24 12.09 30.67
CA PRO A 283 31.24 12.61 29.76
C PRO A 283 30.48 11.48 29.03
N PRO A 284 29.17 11.66 28.75
CA PRO A 284 28.41 10.71 27.94
C PRO A 284 28.99 10.65 26.53
N ARG A 285 29.05 9.45 25.96
CA ARG A 285 29.38 9.29 24.54
C ARG A 285 28.21 9.79 23.70
N MET A 286 28.51 10.61 22.70
CA MET A 286 27.52 11.28 21.86
C MET A 286 27.59 10.75 20.43
N SER A 287 26.43 10.46 19.84
CA SER A 287 26.27 10.19 18.42
C SER A 287 25.24 11.16 17.85
N ILE A 288 25.70 12.09 17.01
CA ILE A 288 24.88 13.12 16.38
C ILE A 288 24.71 12.76 14.90
N SER A 289 23.48 12.54 14.45
CA SER A 289 23.14 12.23 13.07
C SER A 289 22.29 13.33 12.46
N LEU A 290 22.79 13.96 11.41
CA LEU A 290 22.04 14.91 10.57
C LEU A 290 21.58 14.16 9.30
N GLY A 291 20.28 14.03 9.10
CA GLY A 291 19.70 13.50 7.88
C GLY A 291 19.01 14.58 7.07
N ARG A 292 19.23 14.62 5.75
CA ARG A 292 18.58 15.56 4.84
C ARG A 292 18.15 14.89 3.54
N ARG A 293 16.92 15.14 3.10
CA ARG A 293 16.46 14.76 1.75
C ARG A 293 17.14 15.66 0.72
N ILE A 294 18.03 15.07 -0.07
CA ILE A 294 18.83 15.78 -1.10
C ILE A 294 18.07 15.80 -2.42
N TYR A 295 17.38 14.70 -2.75
CA TYR A 295 16.56 14.56 -3.96
C TYR A 295 15.19 13.97 -3.61
N ALA A 296 14.27 13.94 -4.59
CA ALA A 296 12.91 13.42 -4.40
C ALA A 296 12.86 12.01 -3.78
N GLN A 297 13.85 11.15 -3.99
CA GLN A 297 13.87 9.79 -3.45
C GLN A 297 15.15 9.46 -2.66
N THR A 298 16.03 10.45 -2.45
CA THR A 298 17.36 10.24 -1.87
C THR A 298 17.53 11.09 -0.62
N THR A 299 17.89 10.43 0.47
CA THR A 299 18.22 11.06 1.76
C THR A 299 19.69 10.81 2.05
N GLY A 300 20.45 11.90 2.17
CA GLY A 300 21.82 11.85 2.70
C GLY A 300 21.79 11.95 4.22
N PHE A 301 22.80 11.36 4.86
CA PHE A 301 22.98 11.49 6.29
C PHE A 301 24.47 11.56 6.64
N ILE A 302 24.76 12.30 7.71
CA ILE A 302 26.08 12.41 8.31
C ILE A 302 25.93 12.06 9.79
N THR A 303 26.74 11.14 10.29
CA THR A 303 26.76 10.78 11.70
C THR A 303 28.14 10.99 12.29
N TYR A 304 28.24 11.84 13.29
CA TYR A 304 29.43 12.00 14.10
C TYR A 304 29.29 11.22 15.41
N LYS A 305 30.26 10.35 15.70
CA LYS A 305 30.41 9.63 16.96
C LYS A 305 31.58 10.24 17.72
N SER A 306 31.37 10.66 18.96
CA SER A 306 32.44 11.26 19.79
C SER A 306 33.44 10.22 20.32
N GLY A 307 33.02 8.97 20.48
CA GLY A 307 33.73 8.01 21.34
C GLY A 307 33.81 8.49 22.79
N PHE A 308 34.70 7.92 23.58
CA PHE A 308 35.06 8.48 24.88
C PHE A 308 35.94 9.72 24.70
N PHE A 309 35.58 10.80 25.37
CA PHE A 309 36.34 12.05 25.39
C PHE A 309 36.42 12.59 26.81
N ASN A 310 37.43 13.42 27.06
CA ASN A 310 37.62 14.09 28.34
C ASN A 310 37.20 15.55 28.21
N LEU A 311 36.58 16.08 29.25
CA LEU A 311 36.25 17.50 29.35
C LEU A 311 36.91 18.06 30.60
N GLY A 312 38.10 18.65 30.43
CA GLY A 312 38.94 19.05 31.57
C GLY A 312 39.35 17.84 32.41
N SER A 313 39.04 17.86 33.71
CA SER A 313 39.30 16.74 34.62
C SER A 313 38.28 15.60 34.51
N TRP A 314 37.12 15.83 33.88
CA TRP A 314 36.05 14.85 33.75
C TRP A 314 36.39 13.82 32.66
N GLY A 315 36.46 12.54 33.04
CA GLY A 315 36.84 11.43 32.15
C GLY A 315 38.29 10.94 32.28
N LEU A 316 39.18 11.69 32.93
CA LEU A 316 40.58 11.28 33.15
C LEU A 316 40.73 10.05 34.04
N SER A 317 39.74 9.77 34.88
CA SER A 317 39.70 8.62 35.79
C SER A 317 39.17 7.33 35.12
N LEU A 318 38.85 7.37 33.83
CA LEU A 318 38.44 6.18 33.10
C LEU A 318 39.59 5.17 32.98
N PRO A 319 39.32 3.87 33.20
CA PRO A 319 40.29 2.83 32.89
C PRO A 319 40.76 2.94 31.42
N PRO A 320 42.07 2.87 31.14
CA PRO A 320 42.60 3.04 29.78
C PRO A 320 41.96 2.10 28.75
N GLN A 321 41.65 0.87 29.17
CA GLN A 321 40.98 -0.14 28.35
C GLN A 321 39.58 0.31 27.89
N LEU A 322 38.82 0.97 28.76
CA LEU A 322 37.49 1.47 28.44
C LEU A 322 37.59 2.68 27.51
N ALA A 323 38.51 3.61 27.79
CA ALA A 323 38.75 4.80 26.97
C ALA A 323 39.22 4.46 25.55
N LEU A 324 39.94 3.34 25.37
CA LEU A 324 40.40 2.85 24.07
C LEU A 324 39.33 2.07 23.28
N SER A 325 38.29 1.58 23.96
CA SER A 325 37.27 0.70 23.35
C SER A 325 36.37 1.39 22.33
N ASP A 326 36.18 2.71 22.45
CA ASP A 326 35.28 3.48 21.59
C ASP A 326 35.89 4.85 21.28
N ARG A 327 36.21 5.08 20.00
CA ARG A 327 36.90 6.28 19.51
C ARG A 327 35.99 7.08 18.57
N SER A 328 36.38 8.32 18.33
CA SER A 328 35.63 9.18 17.42
C SER A 328 35.63 8.65 16.00
N GLY A 329 34.52 8.92 15.30
CA GLY A 329 34.34 8.54 13.91
C GLY A 329 33.26 9.36 13.24
N LEU A 330 33.39 9.55 11.93
CA LEU A 330 32.44 10.23 11.09
C LEU A 330 31.94 9.26 10.03
N SER A 331 30.63 9.08 9.91
CA SER A 331 30.01 8.39 8.79
C SER A 331 29.23 9.34 7.90
N VAL A 332 29.35 9.13 6.60
CA VAL A 332 28.61 9.85 5.57
C VAL A 332 27.98 8.81 4.67
N GLY A 333 26.69 8.94 4.43
CA GLY A 333 25.96 8.00 3.59
C GLY A 333 24.78 8.62 2.89
N ALA A 334 24.27 7.88 1.92
CA ALA A 334 23.04 8.21 1.21
C ALA A 334 22.21 6.95 1.04
N THR A 335 20.90 7.11 1.10
CA THR A 335 19.94 6.02 0.93
C THR A 335 18.78 6.44 0.06
N THR A 336 18.27 5.48 -0.72
CA THR A 336 17.05 5.60 -1.50
C THR A 336 16.09 4.50 -1.12
N ALA A 337 14.80 4.85 -1.03
CA ALA A 337 13.75 3.88 -0.72
C ALA A 337 12.51 4.16 -1.57
N ASN A 338 12.33 3.40 -2.64
CA ASN A 338 11.17 3.52 -3.51
C ASN A 338 10.00 2.70 -2.96
N ARG A 339 8.78 3.15 -3.26
CA ARG A 339 7.54 2.47 -2.87
C ARG A 339 7.44 1.04 -3.43
N ASP A 340 8.05 0.82 -4.58
CA ASP A 340 8.10 -0.47 -5.26
C ASP A 340 9.00 -1.49 -4.55
N GLY A 341 9.72 -1.04 -3.52
CA GLY A 341 10.59 -1.88 -2.68
C GLY A 341 12.00 -2.00 -3.21
N THR A 342 12.33 -1.26 -4.27
CA THR A 342 13.71 -1.05 -4.71
C THR A 342 14.35 0.07 -3.91
N GLY A 343 15.65 -0.01 -3.70
CA GLY A 343 16.38 1.03 -2.98
C GLY A 343 17.83 0.63 -2.79
N TRP A 344 18.67 1.58 -2.45
CA TRP A 344 20.08 1.34 -2.18
C TRP A 344 20.53 2.19 -1.00
N THR A 345 21.58 1.75 -0.32
CA THR A 345 22.25 2.52 0.72
C THR A 345 23.74 2.41 0.52
N VAL A 346 24.44 3.52 0.59
CA VAL A 346 25.91 3.55 0.61
C VAL A 346 26.32 4.37 1.81
N GLU A 347 27.24 3.86 2.61
CA GLU A 347 27.78 4.54 3.78
C GLU A 347 29.29 4.32 3.86
N THR A 348 30.02 5.40 4.06
CA THR A 348 31.44 5.38 4.35
C THR A 348 31.65 5.95 5.75
N GLN A 349 32.28 5.19 6.62
CA GLN A 349 32.72 5.61 7.93
C GLN A 349 34.25 5.71 7.96
N ALA A 350 34.76 6.86 8.41
CA ALA A 350 36.16 7.05 8.75
C ALA A 350 36.25 7.28 10.26
N GLY A 351 36.99 6.44 10.96
CA GLY A 351 37.15 6.50 12.41
C GLY A 351 38.52 5.97 12.84
N LEU A 352 38.94 6.38 14.04
CA LEU A 352 40.27 6.03 14.57
C LEU A 352 40.43 4.53 14.88
N ASN A 353 39.34 3.85 15.27
CA ASN A 353 39.34 2.39 15.48
C ASN A 353 38.69 1.65 14.29
N ASP A 354 37.56 2.16 13.79
CA ASP A 354 36.78 1.51 12.74
C ASP A 354 36.57 2.44 11.55
N SER A 355 37.18 2.10 10.43
CA SER A 355 36.86 2.67 9.12
C SER A 355 36.25 1.59 8.24
N HIS A 356 35.08 1.85 7.64
CA HIS A 356 34.41 0.90 6.76
C HIS A 356 33.65 1.59 5.63
N ILE A 357 33.46 0.86 4.54
CA ILE A 357 32.59 1.23 3.43
C ILE A 357 31.55 0.14 3.31
N SER A 358 30.28 0.51 3.23
CA SER A 358 29.18 -0.42 3.01
C SER A 358 28.29 0.05 1.88
N ALA A 359 27.79 -0.90 1.11
CA ALA A 359 26.83 -0.69 0.06
C ALA A 359 25.78 -1.80 0.12
N ASP A 360 24.51 -1.44 0.06
CA ASP A 360 23.42 -2.37 -0.07
C ASP A 360 22.44 -1.95 -1.16
N TRP A 361 21.82 -2.95 -1.77
CA TRP A 361 20.82 -2.79 -2.81
C TRP A 361 19.66 -3.73 -2.52
N SER A 362 18.44 -3.25 -2.72
CA SER A 362 17.21 -3.99 -2.49
C SER A 362 16.31 -3.94 -3.72
N THR A 363 15.57 -5.02 -3.92
CA THR A 363 14.60 -5.18 -5.01
C THR A 363 13.47 -6.13 -4.60
N ARG A 364 12.40 -6.20 -5.40
CA ARG A 364 11.31 -7.18 -5.22
C ARG A 364 11.30 -8.21 -6.34
N ILE A 365 11.36 -9.49 -5.95
CA ILE A 365 11.33 -10.64 -6.86
C ILE A 365 10.31 -11.64 -6.31
N LEU A 366 9.35 -12.07 -7.13
CA LEU A 366 8.30 -13.04 -6.75
C LEU A 366 7.55 -12.68 -5.45
N GLY A 367 7.34 -11.38 -5.19
CA GLY A 367 6.66 -10.90 -3.97
C GLY A 367 7.52 -10.91 -2.69
N VAL A 368 8.80 -11.28 -2.80
CA VAL A 368 9.80 -11.22 -1.74
C VAL A 368 10.67 -9.99 -1.95
N ARG A 369 10.97 -9.25 -0.87
CA ARG A 369 12.00 -8.21 -0.89
C ARG A 369 13.34 -8.88 -0.69
N VAL A 370 14.23 -8.76 -1.65
CA VAL A 370 15.61 -9.25 -1.58
C VAL A 370 16.53 -8.05 -1.40
N LYS A 371 17.46 -8.14 -0.45
CA LYS A 371 18.49 -7.15 -0.17
C LYS A 371 19.85 -7.82 -0.23
N LEU A 372 20.73 -7.29 -1.06
CA LEU A 372 22.12 -7.69 -1.19
C LEU A 372 22.97 -6.59 -0.58
N GLY A 373 24.02 -6.94 0.14
CA GLY A 373 24.94 -5.92 0.64
C GLY A 373 26.34 -6.45 0.83
N VAL A 374 27.29 -5.53 0.72
CA VAL A 374 28.71 -5.75 0.95
C VAL A 374 29.21 -4.63 1.84
N ALA A 375 30.00 -4.99 2.84
CA ALA A 375 30.74 -4.06 3.69
C ALA A 375 32.19 -4.50 3.77
N GLY A 376 33.10 -3.55 3.81
CA GLY A 376 34.54 -3.78 3.99
C GLY A 376 35.08 -2.77 4.99
N GLY A 377 35.79 -3.23 6.03
CA GLY A 377 36.35 -2.35 7.04
C GLY A 377 37.71 -2.81 7.56
N SER A 378 38.40 -1.89 8.23
CA SER A 378 39.72 -2.11 8.82
C SER A 378 39.72 -3.13 9.96
N SER A 379 38.61 -3.28 10.66
CA SER A 379 38.43 -4.17 11.83
C SER A 379 37.62 -5.43 11.51
N ASP A 380 36.48 -5.26 10.83
CA ASP A 380 35.53 -6.34 10.54
C ASP A 380 35.87 -7.11 9.24
N GLY A 381 36.89 -6.68 8.48
CA GLY A 381 37.23 -7.27 7.19
C GLY A 381 36.11 -7.10 6.16
N ILE A 382 36.01 -8.03 5.20
CA ILE A 382 34.98 -8.02 4.16
C ILE A 382 33.80 -8.92 4.58
N ASN A 383 32.60 -8.35 4.57
CA ASN A 383 31.33 -9.02 4.85
C ASN A 383 30.37 -8.85 3.66
N ALA A 384 29.77 -9.94 3.19
CA ALA A 384 28.74 -9.93 2.18
C ALA A 384 27.49 -10.65 2.68
N PHE A 385 26.31 -10.15 2.36
CA PHE A 385 25.05 -10.77 2.75
C PHE A 385 23.97 -10.74 1.67
N VAL A 386 23.10 -11.74 1.75
CA VAL A 386 21.84 -11.84 1.02
C VAL A 386 20.73 -11.97 2.05
N ASP A 387 19.78 -11.07 2.03
CA ASP A 387 18.62 -11.04 2.93
C ASP A 387 17.33 -11.06 2.11
N ALA A 388 16.44 -12.00 2.42
CA ALA A 388 15.16 -12.17 1.75
C ALA A 388 14.04 -12.06 2.80
N GLU A 389 13.12 -11.11 2.60
CA GLU A 389 11.97 -10.88 3.49
C GLU A 389 10.66 -10.98 2.72
N SER A 390 9.74 -11.82 3.21
CA SER A 390 8.41 -12.01 2.65
C SER A 390 7.31 -11.65 3.66
N LYS A 391 6.30 -10.91 3.18
CA LYS A 391 5.09 -10.62 3.95
C LYS A 391 4.09 -11.75 3.73
N VAL A 392 3.96 -12.64 4.71
CA VAL A 392 3.06 -13.81 4.64
C VAL A 392 1.61 -13.43 4.92
N SER A 393 1.40 -12.51 5.87
CA SER A 393 0.09 -11.95 6.20
C SER A 393 0.21 -10.47 6.53
N ASN A 394 -0.90 -9.78 6.83
CA ASN A 394 -0.86 -8.38 7.23
C ASN A 394 0.00 -8.14 8.48
N THR A 395 0.07 -9.12 9.37
CA THR A 395 0.73 -9.02 10.67
C THR A 395 1.99 -9.87 10.78
N THR A 396 2.25 -10.76 9.82
CA THR A 396 3.35 -11.75 9.88
C THR A 396 4.34 -11.54 8.74
N ARG A 397 5.63 -11.45 9.10
CA ARG A 397 6.76 -11.40 8.17
C ARG A 397 7.73 -12.52 8.50
N VAL A 398 8.30 -13.09 7.44
CA VAL A 398 9.33 -14.12 7.53
C VAL A 398 10.53 -13.63 6.74
N GLY A 399 11.71 -13.73 7.35
CA GLY A 399 12.97 -13.34 6.75
C GLY A 399 13.97 -14.50 6.79
N TYR A 400 14.83 -14.55 5.78
CA TYR A 400 15.96 -15.47 5.70
C TYR A 400 17.17 -14.71 5.18
N MET A 401 18.26 -14.75 5.93
CA MET A 401 19.50 -14.06 5.58
C MET A 401 20.65 -15.04 5.60
N VAL A 402 21.56 -14.94 4.64
CA VAL A 402 22.87 -15.59 4.65
C VAL A 402 23.91 -14.49 4.61
N GLN A 403 24.86 -14.53 5.53
CA GLN A 403 26.01 -13.62 5.56
C GLN A 403 27.30 -14.44 5.57
N ALA A 404 28.29 -13.96 4.82
CA ALA A 404 29.63 -14.50 4.73
C ALA A 404 30.62 -13.39 5.08
N GLU A 405 31.39 -13.62 6.13
CA GLU A 405 32.42 -12.73 6.62
C GLU A 405 33.76 -13.41 6.39
N PHE A 406 34.68 -12.75 5.69
CA PHE A 406 35.94 -13.37 5.28
C PHE A 406 36.76 -13.86 6.48
N ALA A 407 36.71 -13.13 7.59
CA ALA A 407 37.35 -13.49 8.87
C ALA A 407 36.40 -14.14 9.88
N GLY A 408 35.08 -13.98 9.73
CA GLY A 408 34.05 -14.41 10.71
C GLY A 408 33.25 -15.66 10.32
N GLY A 409 33.44 -16.17 9.10
CA GLY A 409 32.79 -17.39 8.60
C GLY A 409 31.40 -17.16 8.00
N ILE A 410 30.57 -18.20 8.00
CA ILE A 410 29.23 -18.17 7.37
C ILE A 410 28.16 -18.30 8.43
N THR A 411 27.17 -17.40 8.41
CA THR A 411 26.00 -17.44 9.29
C THR A 411 24.71 -17.35 8.48
N ALA A 412 23.78 -18.27 8.70
CA ALA A 412 22.41 -18.15 8.21
C ALA A 412 21.49 -17.65 9.34
N ARG A 413 20.54 -16.78 9.06
CA ARG A 413 19.63 -16.21 10.06
C ARG A 413 18.19 -16.30 9.57
N ILE A 414 17.38 -17.01 10.33
CA ILE A 414 15.93 -17.07 10.11
C ILE A 414 15.28 -16.02 11.01
N ARG A 415 14.33 -15.25 10.48
CA ARG A 415 13.59 -14.22 11.22
C ARG A 415 12.10 -14.46 11.07
N PHE A 416 11.40 -14.39 12.19
CA PHE A 416 9.94 -14.42 12.24
C PHE A 416 9.47 -13.20 13.01
N ALA A 417 8.55 -12.44 12.44
CA ALA A 417 7.96 -11.29 13.10
C ALA A 417 6.44 -11.35 13.00
N ARG A 418 5.75 -11.31 14.14
CA ARG A 418 4.28 -11.28 14.19
C ARG A 418 3.82 -10.40 15.35
N LEU A 419 2.93 -9.44 15.08
CA LEU A 419 2.26 -8.62 16.10
C LEU A 419 3.22 -8.09 17.18
N GLY A 420 4.26 -7.35 16.78
CA GLY A 420 5.25 -6.78 17.71
C GLY A 420 6.24 -7.78 18.34
N GLN A 421 6.08 -9.09 18.13
CA GLN A 421 7.02 -10.12 18.57
C GLN A 421 7.97 -10.48 17.43
N ARG A 422 9.28 -10.46 17.69
CA ARG A 422 10.34 -10.81 16.75
C ARG A 422 11.17 -11.94 17.31
N ILE A 423 11.39 -12.98 16.51
CA ILE A 423 12.26 -14.10 16.82
C ILE A 423 13.30 -14.18 15.71
N ALA A 424 14.58 -14.09 16.07
CA ALA A 424 15.70 -14.27 15.18
C ALA A 424 16.51 -15.49 15.61
N ILE A 425 16.86 -16.35 14.66
CA ILE A 425 17.62 -17.57 14.89
C ILE A 425 18.86 -17.54 13.99
N PRO A 426 19.98 -16.92 14.45
CA PRO A 426 21.27 -17.03 13.78
C PRO A 426 21.85 -18.42 13.98
N ILE A 427 22.28 -19.05 12.90
CA ILE A 427 22.87 -20.38 12.83
C ILE A 427 24.27 -20.19 12.26
N VAL A 428 25.29 -20.40 13.08
CA VAL A 428 26.70 -20.31 12.67
C VAL A 428 27.06 -21.62 11.95
N LEU A 429 27.37 -21.53 10.66
CA LEU A 429 27.49 -22.70 9.78
C LEU A 429 28.95 -23.14 9.60
N ALA A 430 29.87 -22.18 9.42
CA ALA A 430 31.28 -22.48 9.19
C ALA A 430 32.15 -21.36 9.77
N PRO A 431 33.33 -21.67 10.33
CA PRO A 431 34.28 -20.66 10.83
C PRO A 431 35.00 -19.93 9.69
N ASN A 432 35.14 -20.57 8.53
CA ASN A 432 35.77 -20.00 7.34
C ASN A 432 34.76 -20.01 6.18
N VAL A 433 34.98 -19.16 5.18
CA VAL A 433 34.12 -19.10 3.99
C VAL A 433 34.33 -20.35 3.13
N ASN A 434 33.48 -21.36 3.31
CA ASN A 434 33.41 -22.53 2.45
C ASN A 434 32.37 -22.29 1.33
N PRO A 435 32.79 -22.30 0.04
CA PRO A 435 31.89 -22.00 -1.08
C PRO A 435 30.72 -22.98 -1.20
N TYR A 436 30.91 -24.26 -0.85
CA TYR A 436 29.85 -25.27 -0.91
C TYR A 436 28.76 -25.00 0.12
N VAL A 437 29.14 -24.64 1.34
CA VAL A 437 28.19 -24.30 2.41
C VAL A 437 27.46 -22.99 2.07
N LEU A 438 28.19 -21.98 1.58
CA LEU A 438 27.60 -20.71 1.18
C LEU A 438 26.59 -20.90 0.04
N PHE A 439 26.96 -21.65 -1.00
CA PHE A 439 26.10 -21.95 -2.13
C PHE A 439 24.86 -22.74 -1.71
N GLY A 440 25.04 -23.79 -0.91
CA GLY A 440 23.95 -24.62 -0.40
C GLY A 440 22.91 -23.80 0.39
N PHE A 441 23.35 -22.96 1.32
CA PHE A 441 22.42 -22.16 2.14
C PHE A 441 21.84 -20.95 1.41
N THR A 442 22.44 -20.50 0.31
CA THR A 442 21.88 -19.38 -0.46
C THR A 442 20.90 -19.87 -1.55
N PHE A 443 21.32 -20.84 -2.37
CA PHE A 443 20.57 -21.24 -3.56
C PHE A 443 19.52 -22.31 -3.28
N VAL A 444 19.73 -23.25 -2.36
CA VAL A 444 18.73 -24.30 -2.07
C VAL A 444 17.44 -23.71 -1.48
N PRO A 445 17.48 -22.79 -0.48
CA PRO A 445 16.26 -22.15 0.01
C PRO A 445 15.58 -21.26 -1.05
N ALA A 446 16.37 -20.59 -1.90
CA ALA A 446 15.83 -19.76 -2.98
C ALA A 446 15.10 -20.60 -4.04
N ALA A 447 15.70 -21.71 -4.49
CA ALA A 447 15.07 -22.66 -5.42
C ALA A 447 13.84 -23.33 -4.80
N GLY A 448 13.93 -23.76 -3.54
CA GLY A 448 12.80 -24.31 -2.80
C GLY A 448 11.63 -23.32 -2.67
N TYR A 449 11.94 -22.04 -2.43
CA TYR A 449 10.91 -20.99 -2.43
C TYR A 449 10.30 -20.77 -3.82
N ALA A 450 11.09 -20.77 -4.90
CA ALA A 450 10.57 -20.62 -6.25
C ALA A 450 9.59 -21.75 -6.61
N VAL A 451 9.93 -22.99 -6.25
CA VAL A 451 9.04 -24.17 -6.41
C VAL A 451 7.78 -24.00 -5.57
N LEU A 452 7.90 -23.67 -4.29
CA LEU A 452 6.76 -23.43 -3.40
C LEU A 452 5.86 -22.29 -3.92
N HIS A 453 6.46 -21.22 -4.43
CA HIS A 453 5.75 -20.09 -4.97
C HIS A 453 4.96 -20.47 -6.23
N HIS A 454 5.59 -21.18 -7.17
CA HIS A 454 4.95 -21.60 -8.41
C HIS A 454 3.83 -22.62 -8.15
N PHE A 455 4.12 -23.71 -7.43
CA PHE A 455 3.20 -24.84 -7.29
C PHE A 455 2.17 -24.70 -6.17
N TYR A 456 2.41 -23.89 -5.14
CA TYR A 456 1.52 -23.81 -3.98
C TYR A 456 0.99 -22.39 -3.72
N LEU A 457 1.87 -21.40 -3.57
CA LEU A 457 1.44 -20.05 -3.17
C LEU A 457 0.66 -19.34 -4.28
N SER A 458 1.13 -19.41 -5.53
CA SER A 458 0.47 -18.77 -6.66
C SER A 458 -0.93 -19.34 -6.97
N PRO A 459 -1.15 -20.67 -7.04
CA PRO A 459 -2.50 -21.19 -7.24
C PRO A 459 -3.41 -20.94 -6.05
N ARG A 460 -2.91 -21.05 -4.80
CA ARG A 460 -3.72 -20.75 -3.60
C ARG A 460 -4.15 -19.28 -3.55
N ARG A 461 -3.27 -18.35 -3.94
CA ARG A 461 -3.61 -16.93 -4.05
C ARG A 461 -4.68 -16.70 -5.12
N ARG A 462 -4.55 -17.33 -6.29
CA ARG A 462 -5.56 -17.27 -7.35
C ARG A 462 -6.91 -17.82 -6.89
N ARG A 463 -6.93 -18.94 -6.15
CA ARG A 463 -8.16 -19.51 -5.57
C ARG A 463 -8.83 -18.56 -4.59
N ARG A 464 -8.11 -18.01 -3.61
CA ARG A 464 -8.68 -17.03 -2.66
C ARG A 464 -9.23 -15.78 -3.34
N ILE A 465 -8.56 -15.30 -4.40
CA ILE A 465 -9.08 -14.14 -5.15
C ILE A 465 -10.39 -14.52 -5.83
N LYS A 466 -10.50 -15.71 -6.44
CA LYS A 466 -11.74 -16.17 -7.07
C LYS A 466 -12.86 -16.35 -6.05
N GLU A 467 -12.59 -17.02 -4.93
CA GLU A 467 -13.54 -17.19 -3.82
C GLU A 467 -14.04 -15.83 -3.32
N ARG A 468 -13.13 -14.87 -3.08
CA ARG A 468 -13.54 -13.53 -2.64
C ARG A 468 -14.35 -12.77 -3.68
N VAL A 469 -14.06 -12.93 -4.98
CA VAL A 469 -14.87 -12.34 -6.05
C VAL A 469 -16.26 -12.98 -6.08
N GLN A 470 -16.38 -14.28 -5.86
CA GLN A 470 -17.69 -14.96 -5.76
C GLN A 470 -18.49 -14.49 -4.54
N GLU A 471 -17.87 -14.45 -3.36
CA GLU A 471 -18.50 -13.89 -2.16
C GLU A 471 -19.02 -12.46 -2.40
N LEU A 472 -18.23 -11.61 -3.06
CA LEU A 472 -18.66 -10.26 -3.41
C LEU A 472 -19.82 -10.23 -4.41
N ARG A 473 -19.92 -11.22 -5.32
CA ARG A 473 -21.07 -11.36 -6.23
C ARG A 473 -22.32 -11.79 -5.47
N GLU A 474 -22.19 -12.71 -4.51
CA GLU A 474 -23.29 -13.18 -3.66
C GLU A 474 -23.79 -12.08 -2.72
N GLU A 475 -22.88 -11.39 -2.01
CA GLU A 475 -23.19 -10.25 -1.13
C GLU A 475 -23.95 -9.14 -1.87
N ASN A 476 -23.69 -8.96 -3.16
CA ASN A 476 -24.28 -7.92 -4.00
C ASN A 476 -25.37 -8.43 -4.97
N ALA A 477 -25.80 -9.69 -4.88
CA ALA A 477 -26.67 -10.31 -5.87
C ALA A 477 -28.02 -9.60 -6.01
N GLU A 478 -28.63 -9.21 -4.88
CA GLU A 478 -29.91 -8.48 -4.86
C GLU A 478 -29.80 -7.13 -5.55
N MET A 479 -28.72 -6.39 -5.26
CA MET A 479 -28.45 -5.09 -5.88
C MET A 479 -28.19 -5.21 -7.39
N ILE A 480 -27.48 -6.25 -7.82
CA ILE A 480 -27.29 -6.57 -9.25
C ILE A 480 -28.63 -6.87 -9.91
N ALA A 481 -29.48 -7.70 -9.29
CA ALA A 481 -30.78 -8.06 -9.82
C ALA A 481 -31.69 -6.82 -9.98
N GLN A 482 -31.72 -5.95 -8.99
CA GLN A 482 -32.46 -4.68 -9.05
C GLN A 482 -31.95 -3.78 -10.18
N LYS A 483 -30.63 -3.58 -10.28
CA LYS A 483 -30.02 -2.77 -11.34
C LYS A 483 -30.23 -3.35 -12.74
N LYS A 484 -30.26 -4.68 -12.86
CA LYS A 484 -30.59 -5.39 -14.09
C LYS A 484 -32.04 -5.13 -14.51
N MET A 485 -33.00 -5.23 -13.59
CA MET A 485 -34.40 -4.91 -13.88
C MET A 485 -34.56 -3.44 -14.30
N GLU A 486 -33.99 -2.51 -13.54
CA GLU A 486 -33.96 -1.07 -13.82
C GLU A 486 -33.39 -0.74 -15.21
N ALA A 487 -32.37 -1.47 -15.65
CA ALA A 487 -31.77 -1.31 -16.97
C ALA A 487 -32.70 -1.86 -18.07
N HIS A 488 -33.28 -3.04 -17.89
CA HIS A 488 -34.22 -3.63 -18.86
C HIS A 488 -35.45 -2.75 -19.07
N GLU A 489 -36.03 -2.22 -18.01
CA GLU A 489 -37.17 -1.29 -18.09
C GLU A 489 -36.79 -0.02 -18.87
N ALA A 490 -35.59 0.53 -18.64
CA ALA A 490 -35.10 1.68 -19.40
C ALA A 490 -34.90 1.34 -20.89
N VAL A 491 -34.39 0.16 -21.23
CA VAL A 491 -34.25 -0.29 -22.62
C VAL A 491 -35.62 -0.36 -23.31
N GLN A 492 -36.62 -0.97 -22.68
CA GLN A 492 -37.97 -1.07 -23.24
C GLN A 492 -38.57 0.30 -23.56
N VAL A 493 -38.39 1.29 -22.68
CA VAL A 493 -38.87 2.66 -22.92
C VAL A 493 -38.11 3.33 -24.08
N MET A 494 -36.83 3.01 -24.26
CA MET A 494 -35.99 3.59 -25.31
C MET A 494 -36.18 2.96 -26.69
N GLU A 495 -36.72 1.74 -26.81
CA GLU A 495 -36.79 0.99 -28.07
C GLU A 495 -37.46 1.79 -29.20
N ARG A 496 -38.70 2.25 -28.98
CA ARG A 496 -39.48 2.93 -30.03
C ARG A 496 -38.87 4.27 -30.46
N PRO A 497 -38.50 5.19 -29.55
CA PRO A 497 -37.80 6.43 -29.95
C PRO A 497 -36.47 6.16 -30.65
N THR A 498 -35.74 5.13 -30.24
CA THR A 498 -34.46 4.75 -30.84
C THR A 498 -34.65 4.19 -32.26
N ALA A 499 -35.70 3.41 -32.50
CA ALA A 499 -36.04 2.92 -33.85
C ALA A 499 -36.35 4.07 -34.83
N LEU A 500 -37.02 5.13 -34.36
CA LEU A 500 -37.27 6.32 -35.17
C LEU A 500 -35.96 7.07 -35.50
N LYS A 501 -35.06 7.22 -34.51
CA LYS A 501 -33.73 7.79 -34.75
C LYS A 501 -32.92 6.95 -35.73
N LEU A 502 -32.98 5.64 -35.61
CA LEU A 502 -32.30 4.71 -36.51
C LEU A 502 -32.76 4.90 -37.96
N ALA A 503 -34.08 4.99 -38.19
CA ALA A 503 -34.63 5.25 -39.53
C ALA A 503 -34.18 6.60 -40.10
N ALA A 504 -34.18 7.66 -39.27
CA ALA A 504 -33.72 8.98 -39.67
C ALA A 504 -32.21 9.04 -40.00
N GLU A 505 -31.38 8.30 -39.26
CA GLU A 505 -29.95 8.16 -39.55
C GLU A 505 -29.70 7.29 -40.79
N GLN A 506 -30.52 6.27 -41.05
CA GLN A 506 -30.47 5.46 -42.28
C GLN A 506 -30.71 6.31 -43.53
N GLU A 507 -31.73 7.17 -43.53
CA GLU A 507 -32.03 8.06 -44.66
C GLU A 507 -30.87 9.00 -44.99
N LYS A 508 -30.15 9.47 -43.96
CA LYS A 508 -29.00 10.38 -44.10
C LYS A 508 -27.66 9.68 -44.29
N ARG A 509 -27.63 8.35 -44.39
CA ARG A 509 -26.40 7.52 -44.38
C ARG A 509 -25.46 7.87 -43.21
N GLY A 510 -26.07 8.12 -42.07
CA GLY A 510 -25.45 8.55 -40.83
C GLY A 510 -24.83 7.40 -40.04
N LEU A 511 -24.75 7.56 -38.71
CA LEU A 511 -24.11 6.57 -37.83
C LEU A 511 -25.14 5.59 -37.25
N ILE A 512 -24.95 4.31 -37.55
CA ILE A 512 -25.87 3.23 -37.17
C ILE A 512 -25.11 2.18 -36.36
N ILE A 513 -25.52 1.95 -35.13
CA ILE A 513 -24.99 0.88 -34.27
C ILE A 513 -25.59 -0.45 -34.72
N ILE A 514 -24.73 -1.40 -35.10
CA ILE A 514 -25.12 -2.75 -35.52
C ILE A 514 -25.20 -3.68 -34.30
N SER A 515 -24.21 -3.58 -33.41
CA SER A 515 -24.19 -4.35 -32.17
C SER A 515 -23.30 -3.67 -31.15
N ALA A 516 -23.72 -3.61 -29.89
CA ALA A 516 -22.90 -3.13 -28.79
C ALA A 516 -22.99 -4.09 -27.59
N HIS A 517 -21.84 -4.52 -27.07
CA HIS A 517 -21.75 -5.50 -26.00
C HIS A 517 -20.87 -4.98 -24.86
N TYR A 518 -21.35 -5.06 -23.62
CA TYR A 518 -20.62 -4.64 -22.42
C TYR A 518 -20.49 -5.81 -21.44
N GLY A 519 -19.32 -6.00 -20.84
CA GLY A 519 -19.14 -7.10 -19.88
C GLY A 519 -17.69 -7.43 -19.60
N LEU A 520 -17.44 -8.66 -19.13
CA LEU A 520 -16.12 -9.13 -18.70
C LEU A 520 -15.03 -8.94 -19.77
N ALA A 521 -13.92 -8.29 -19.42
CA ALA A 521 -12.84 -7.96 -20.36
C ALA A 521 -12.20 -9.19 -21.02
N SER A 522 -12.16 -10.35 -20.35
CA SER A 522 -11.61 -11.59 -20.92
C SER A 522 -12.49 -12.22 -22.00
N ALA A 523 -13.75 -11.79 -22.11
CA ALA A 523 -14.65 -12.23 -23.17
C ALA A 523 -14.41 -11.51 -24.50
N PHE A 524 -13.69 -10.38 -24.48
CA PHE A 524 -13.38 -9.57 -25.66
C PHE A 524 -11.90 -9.75 -26.05
N THR A 525 -11.67 -10.25 -27.25
CA THR A 525 -10.34 -10.34 -27.89
C THR A 525 -10.25 -9.37 -29.07
N GLU A 526 -9.05 -9.09 -29.56
CA GLU A 526 -8.85 -8.23 -30.75
C GLU A 526 -9.53 -8.79 -32.01
N ARG A 527 -9.75 -10.10 -32.08
CA ARG A 527 -10.48 -10.77 -33.18
C ARG A 527 -11.98 -10.91 -32.94
N GLY A 528 -12.48 -10.44 -31.78
CA GLY A 528 -13.88 -10.42 -31.44
C GLY A 528 -14.25 -11.14 -30.14
N ARG A 529 -15.51 -11.58 -30.04
CA ARG A 529 -16.09 -12.20 -28.85
C ARG A 529 -15.64 -13.65 -28.75
N ARG A 530 -15.12 -14.07 -27.61
CA ARG A 530 -14.93 -15.50 -27.30
C ARG A 530 -16.29 -16.11 -26.92
N GLU A 531 -16.68 -17.19 -27.59
CA GLU A 531 -17.93 -17.91 -27.29
C GLU A 531 -17.88 -18.67 -25.95
N THR A 532 -16.70 -18.83 -25.33
CA THR A 532 -16.49 -19.60 -24.10
C THR A 532 -16.90 -18.88 -22.81
N GLY A 533 -17.52 -17.69 -22.89
CA GLY A 533 -18.03 -16.96 -21.71
C GLY A 533 -19.50 -17.27 -21.47
N GLY A 534 -19.90 -17.45 -20.21
CA GLY A 534 -21.32 -17.61 -19.86
C GLY A 534 -22.13 -16.42 -20.39
N ALA A 535 -23.32 -16.68 -20.93
CA ALA A 535 -24.18 -15.65 -21.50
C ALA A 535 -24.55 -14.54 -20.48
N GLU A 536 -24.36 -14.78 -19.18
CA GLU A 536 -24.65 -13.86 -18.09
C GLU A 536 -23.55 -12.82 -17.83
N ASP A 537 -22.31 -13.02 -18.29
CA ASP A 537 -21.18 -12.10 -18.04
C ASP A 537 -21.12 -10.94 -19.05
N ILE A 538 -22.01 -10.92 -20.05
CA ILE A 538 -22.05 -9.94 -21.15
C ILE A 538 -23.49 -9.49 -21.37
N ILE A 539 -23.68 -8.18 -21.45
CA ILE A 539 -24.95 -7.53 -21.70
C ILE A 539 -24.98 -6.94 -23.12
N ASP A 540 -26.13 -7.03 -23.77
CA ASP A 540 -26.40 -6.32 -25.02
C ASP A 540 -26.86 -4.89 -24.69
N VAL A 541 -26.13 -3.92 -25.20
CA VAL A 541 -26.37 -2.48 -24.99
C VAL A 541 -26.57 -1.76 -26.32
N THR A 542 -26.96 -2.48 -27.38
CA THR A 542 -27.15 -1.93 -28.72
C THR A 542 -28.17 -0.79 -28.74
N VAL A 543 -29.35 -1.00 -28.14
CA VAL A 543 -30.41 0.02 -28.06
C VAL A 543 -29.98 1.25 -27.25
N PRO A 544 -29.46 1.12 -26.01
CA PRO A 544 -28.90 2.24 -25.27
C PRO A 544 -27.83 3.03 -26.04
N VAL A 545 -26.88 2.35 -26.68
CA VAL A 545 -25.80 3.01 -27.42
C VAL A 545 -26.34 3.72 -28.67
N GLN A 546 -27.29 3.13 -29.39
CA GLN A 546 -27.96 3.77 -30.52
C GLN A 546 -28.76 5.01 -30.07
N ALA A 547 -29.41 4.97 -28.91
CA ALA A 547 -30.16 6.11 -28.37
C ALA A 547 -29.29 7.35 -28.12
N LEU A 548 -28.01 7.13 -27.79
CA LEU A 548 -27.02 8.18 -27.54
C LEU A 548 -26.50 8.87 -28.81
N VAL A 549 -26.73 8.28 -29.98
CA VAL A 549 -26.35 8.85 -31.28
C VAL A 549 -27.22 10.07 -31.57
N ASN A 550 -26.56 11.19 -31.85
CA ASN A 550 -27.18 12.43 -32.30
C ASN A 550 -26.35 13.01 -33.45
N ASP A 551 -27.01 13.44 -34.51
CA ASP A 551 -26.40 14.05 -35.71
C ASP A 551 -25.24 13.22 -36.27
N SER A 552 -25.48 11.92 -36.45
CA SER A 552 -24.51 10.93 -36.92
C SER A 552 -23.20 10.86 -36.10
N ARG A 553 -23.25 11.22 -34.80
CA ARG A 553 -22.12 11.15 -33.87
C ARG A 553 -22.50 10.45 -32.58
N LEU A 554 -21.60 9.60 -32.09
CA LEU A 554 -21.66 8.99 -30.77
C LEU A 554 -20.55 9.57 -29.90
N ILE A 555 -20.91 10.08 -28.72
CA ILE A 555 -19.97 10.56 -27.71
C ILE A 555 -20.35 9.95 -26.36
N ILE A 556 -19.44 9.13 -25.82
CA ILE A 556 -19.50 8.61 -24.46
C ILE A 556 -18.28 9.17 -23.71
N PRO A 557 -18.47 10.06 -22.72
CA PRO A 557 -17.36 10.63 -21.98
C PRO A 557 -16.64 9.57 -21.14
N GLY A 558 -15.33 9.74 -20.95
CA GLY A 558 -14.50 8.89 -20.11
C GLY A 558 -14.50 9.34 -18.64
N GLY A 559 -13.77 8.61 -17.79
CA GLY A 559 -13.57 8.92 -16.38
C GLY A 559 -14.56 8.26 -15.42
N ARG A 560 -15.62 7.62 -15.93
CA ARG A 560 -16.63 6.88 -15.15
C ARG A 560 -16.87 5.49 -15.72
N GLY A 561 -17.34 4.55 -14.90
CA GLY A 561 -17.76 3.23 -15.39
C GLY A 561 -19.01 3.33 -16.27
N LYS A 562 -19.06 2.57 -17.36
CA LYS A 562 -20.19 2.61 -18.31
C LYS A 562 -21.47 2.00 -17.77
N HIS A 563 -21.37 1.18 -16.72
CA HIS A 563 -22.51 0.65 -15.97
C HIS A 563 -23.46 1.74 -15.42
N ALA A 564 -22.99 2.98 -15.29
CA ALA A 564 -23.80 4.12 -14.83
C ALA A 564 -24.64 4.78 -15.95
N LEU A 565 -24.47 4.38 -17.22
CA LEU A 565 -25.26 4.89 -18.33
C LEU A 565 -26.68 4.31 -18.30
N LEU A 566 -27.66 5.08 -18.80
CA LEU A 566 -29.04 4.60 -18.93
C LEU A 566 -29.11 3.33 -19.79
N GLY A 567 -29.77 2.29 -19.28
CA GLY A 567 -29.88 0.99 -19.94
C GLY A 567 -28.66 0.08 -19.80
N PHE A 568 -27.63 0.50 -19.03
CA PHE A 568 -26.50 -0.34 -18.67
C PHE A 568 -26.66 -0.87 -17.22
N TRP A 569 -26.03 -2.01 -16.94
CA TRP A 569 -25.82 -2.51 -15.59
C TRP A 569 -24.47 -3.25 -15.51
N ASP A 570 -24.02 -3.60 -14.32
CA ASP A 570 -22.72 -4.25 -14.11
C ASP A 570 -22.85 -5.78 -13.98
N PRO A 571 -22.50 -6.58 -15.00
CA PRO A 571 -22.56 -8.05 -14.92
C PRO A 571 -21.41 -8.66 -14.11
N CYS A 572 -20.31 -7.94 -13.88
CA CYS A 572 -19.09 -8.50 -13.29
C CYS A 572 -18.45 -7.52 -12.29
N ILE A 573 -19.10 -7.33 -11.14
CA ILE A 573 -18.62 -6.44 -10.07
C ILE A 573 -17.21 -6.84 -9.62
N GLY A 574 -16.31 -5.86 -9.52
CA GLY A 574 -14.94 -6.07 -9.06
C GLY A 574 -13.98 -6.63 -10.11
N GLU A 575 -14.47 -6.96 -11.31
CA GLU A 575 -13.66 -7.43 -12.43
C GLU A 575 -13.51 -6.36 -13.52
N ARG A 576 -12.52 -6.53 -14.40
CA ARG A 576 -12.28 -5.60 -15.50
C ARG A 576 -13.33 -5.81 -16.58
N LYS A 577 -13.90 -4.71 -17.10
CA LYS A 577 -14.95 -4.73 -18.12
C LYS A 577 -14.56 -3.92 -19.34
N LYS A 578 -15.14 -4.28 -20.49
CA LYS A 578 -14.97 -3.58 -21.76
C LYS A 578 -16.32 -3.38 -22.46
N LEU A 579 -16.41 -2.32 -23.28
CA LEU A 579 -17.51 -2.07 -24.21
C LEU A 579 -16.99 -2.23 -25.63
N ARG A 580 -17.61 -3.12 -26.39
CA ARG A 580 -17.37 -3.32 -27.82
C ARG A 580 -18.54 -2.78 -28.62
N ILE A 581 -18.29 -1.92 -29.59
CA ILE A 581 -19.30 -1.29 -30.45
C ILE A 581 -18.93 -1.56 -31.89
N ARG A 582 -19.87 -2.12 -32.65
CA ARG A 582 -19.81 -2.26 -34.11
C ARG A 582 -20.86 -1.36 -34.72
N TYR A 583 -20.48 -0.54 -35.68
CA TYR A 583 -21.37 0.44 -36.29
C TYR A 583 -21.07 0.62 -37.79
N SER A 584 -22.07 1.07 -38.55
CA SER A 584 -21.96 1.50 -39.93
C SER A 584 -22.00 3.03 -39.99
N PHE A 585 -21.16 3.62 -40.83
CA PHE A 585 -21.21 5.05 -41.15
C PHE A 585 -20.93 5.21 -42.64
N ARG A 586 -21.83 5.86 -43.38
CA ARG A 586 -21.72 6.00 -44.85
C ARG A 586 -21.45 4.66 -45.57
N ASP A 587 -22.21 3.63 -45.21
CA ASP A 587 -22.12 2.27 -45.76
C ASP A 587 -20.78 1.54 -45.51
N THR A 588 -19.95 2.05 -44.59
CA THR A 588 -18.68 1.41 -44.20
C THR A 588 -18.74 0.92 -42.76
N LEU A 589 -18.28 -0.33 -42.55
CA LEU A 589 -18.27 -0.99 -41.26
C LEU A 589 -17.11 -0.53 -40.39
N HIS A 590 -17.40 -0.31 -39.12
CA HIS A 590 -16.44 0.10 -38.12
C HIS A 590 -16.63 -0.68 -36.82
N GLU A 591 -15.55 -0.85 -36.06
CA GLU A 591 -15.54 -1.51 -34.77
C GLU A 591 -14.57 -0.85 -33.80
N VAL A 592 -14.98 -0.74 -32.53
CA VAL A 592 -14.14 -0.26 -31.45
C VAL A 592 -14.37 -1.07 -30.18
N THR A 593 -13.29 -1.39 -29.46
CA THR A 593 -13.36 -1.99 -28.13
C THR A 593 -12.62 -1.10 -27.13
N VAL A 594 -13.31 -0.62 -26.10
CA VAL A 594 -12.75 0.27 -25.09
C VAL A 594 -12.88 -0.29 -23.67
N ASP A 595 -12.00 0.15 -22.78
CA ASP A 595 -12.11 -0.11 -21.35
C ASP A 595 -13.29 0.63 -20.71
N ASP A 596 -13.77 0.12 -19.56
CA ASP A 596 -14.93 0.64 -18.83
C ASP A 596 -14.88 2.16 -18.58
N THR A 597 -13.71 2.72 -18.25
CA THR A 597 -13.57 4.16 -17.96
C THR A 597 -13.06 5.00 -19.12
N ALA A 598 -12.73 4.40 -20.27
CA ALA A 598 -12.22 5.13 -21.43
C ALA A 598 -13.34 5.88 -22.17
N ALA A 599 -13.03 7.04 -22.75
CA ALA A 599 -13.99 7.77 -23.59
C ALA A 599 -14.19 7.07 -24.94
N VAL A 600 -15.38 7.22 -25.54
CA VAL A 600 -15.68 6.74 -26.89
C VAL A 600 -16.19 7.91 -27.73
N ARG A 601 -15.63 8.06 -28.94
CA ARG A 601 -16.14 8.95 -29.96
C ARG A 601 -16.25 8.18 -31.26
N ALA A 602 -17.38 8.27 -31.95
CA ALA A 602 -17.56 7.68 -33.28
C ALA A 602 -18.36 8.65 -34.17
N PRO A 603 -18.08 8.70 -35.49
CA PRO A 603 -17.15 7.85 -36.24
C PRO A 603 -15.68 8.32 -36.16
N LEU A 604 -14.73 7.38 -36.15
CA LEU A 604 -13.28 7.63 -36.27
C LEU A 604 -12.68 6.71 -37.34
N LYS A 605 -11.65 7.20 -38.06
CA LYS A 605 -10.95 6.41 -39.10
C LYS A 605 -10.27 5.16 -38.53
N GLU A 606 -9.77 5.23 -37.30
CA GLU A 606 -9.12 4.12 -36.60
C GLU A 606 -10.06 2.94 -36.33
N HIS A 607 -11.36 3.17 -36.37
CA HIS A 607 -12.35 2.12 -36.15
C HIS A 607 -12.71 1.37 -37.44
N LEU A 608 -12.22 1.81 -38.61
CA LEU A 608 -12.64 1.24 -39.88
C LEU A 608 -12.22 -0.22 -40.00
N LEU A 609 -13.18 -1.09 -40.31
CA LEU A 609 -12.90 -2.49 -40.61
C LEU A 609 -12.52 -2.59 -42.09
N ASP A 610 -11.25 -2.90 -42.37
CA ASP A 610 -10.80 -3.19 -43.73
C ASP A 610 -11.59 -4.38 -44.28
N SER A 611 -12.28 -4.18 -45.41
CA SER A 611 -13.12 -5.17 -46.10
C SER A 611 -12.32 -6.29 -46.77
N GLY A 612 -11.07 -6.53 -46.36
CA GLY A 612 -10.10 -7.42 -47.03
C GLY A 612 -9.49 -8.51 -46.15
N ARG A 613 -10.15 -8.98 -45.09
CA ARG A 613 -9.69 -10.13 -44.29
C ARG A 613 -10.80 -11.06 -43.83
#